data_AF-A0A0S4PWF3-F1
#
_entry.id   AF-A0A0S4PWF3-F1
#
_cell.length_a   1.000
_cell.length_b   1.000
_cell.length_c   1.000
_cell.angle_alpha   90.00
_cell.angle_beta   90.00
_cell.angle_gamma   90.00
#
_symmetry.space_group_name_H-M   'P 1'
#
loop_
_entity.id
_entity.type
_entity.pdbx_description
1 polymer ?
#
loop_
_entity_poly.entity_id
_entity_poly.type
_entity_poly.pdbx_seq_one_letter_code
_entity_poly.pdbx_strand_id
1 'polypeptide(L)'
;MKFGKTDNKRLKSIAFDLDTKALQEHYTKGDWHNAYNDIAAFLGKQHFTLSQGSVYDSTTKFSDRELGFLIETMSEELTWLPHCVKSIRGL
;
A
#
# COMPACT_ATOMS: atom_id res chain seq x y z
N MET A 1 32.74 -15.74 5.07
CA MET A 1 31.35 -15.23 5.17
C MET A 1 30.87 -14.86 3.77
N LYS A 2 29.83 -15.52 3.24
CA LYS A 2 29.25 -15.16 1.94
C LYS A 2 28.03 -14.27 2.20
N PHE A 3 28.21 -12.95 2.17
CA PHE A 3 27.10 -12.00 2.13
C PHE A 3 26.74 -11.70 0.68
N GLY A 4 25.44 -11.71 0.37
CA GLY A 4 24.88 -11.18 -0.86
C GLY A 4 24.14 -12.21 -1.72
N LYS A 5 23.00 -12.73 -1.25
CA LYS A 5 21.92 -12.94 -2.22
C LYS A 5 21.53 -11.54 -2.69
N THR A 6 21.79 -11.20 -3.94
CA THR A 6 21.16 -10.05 -4.57
C THR A 6 19.65 -10.23 -4.40
N ASP A 7 19.00 -9.38 -3.61
CA ASP A 7 17.55 -9.34 -3.56
C ASP A 7 17.05 -9.13 -5.00
N ASN A 8 16.32 -10.10 -5.54
CA ASN A 8 15.89 -10.10 -6.94
C ASN A 8 14.79 -9.06 -7.12
N LYS A 9 15.18 -7.80 -7.37
CA LYS A 9 14.25 -6.70 -7.55
C LYS A 9 13.49 -6.84 -8.85
N ARG A 10 12.17 -6.65 -8.80
CA ARG A 10 11.27 -6.68 -9.97
C ARG A 10 10.24 -5.56 -9.85
N LEU A 11 9.55 -5.27 -10.94
CA LEU A 11 8.33 -4.45 -10.82
C LEU A 11 7.33 -5.23 -9.97
N LYS A 12 6.63 -4.51 -9.11
CA LYS A 12 5.71 -5.03 -8.12
C LYS A 12 4.35 -4.38 -8.26
N SER A 13 3.33 -5.09 -7.82
CA SER A 13 1.99 -4.54 -7.68
C SER A 13 1.53 -4.60 -6.24
N ILE A 14 0.73 -3.62 -5.82
CA ILE A 14 -0.01 -3.65 -4.55
C ILE A 14 -1.49 -3.66 -4.89
N ALA A 15 -2.20 -4.65 -4.38
CA ALA A 15 -3.65 -4.73 -4.44
C ALA A 15 -4.22 -4.74 -3.02
N PHE A 16 -5.28 -3.97 -2.77
CA PHE A 16 -5.94 -3.92 -1.47
C PHE A 16 -7.46 -3.90 -1.58
N ASP A 17 -8.12 -4.34 -0.51
CA ASP A 17 -9.57 -4.24 -0.32
C ASP A 17 -9.86 -3.65 1.05
N LEU A 18 -10.82 -2.72 1.12
CA LEU A 18 -11.19 -2.01 2.33
C LEU A 18 -12.62 -2.38 2.77
N ASP A 19 -12.85 -2.43 4.07
CA ASP A 19 -14.18 -2.53 4.64
C ASP A 19 -14.82 -1.14 4.75
N THR A 20 -15.86 -0.89 3.95
CA THR A 20 -16.59 0.37 3.97
C THR A 20 -17.23 0.69 5.33
N LYS A 21 -17.70 -0.32 6.07
CA LYS A 21 -18.27 -0.07 7.41
C LYS A 21 -17.18 0.34 8.37
N ALA A 22 -16.05 -0.36 8.36
CA ALA A 22 -14.90 0.03 9.18
C ALA A 22 -14.37 1.42 8.78
N LEU A 23 -14.38 1.78 7.49
CA LEU A 23 -14.01 3.13 7.06
C LEU A 23 -14.96 4.18 7.64
N GLN A 24 -16.27 3.93 7.65
CA GLN A 24 -17.25 4.86 8.25
C GLN A 24 -17.04 5.04 9.77
N GLU A 25 -16.46 4.05 10.45
CA GLU A 25 -16.19 4.09 11.89
C GLU A 25 -14.82 4.68 12.22
N HIS A 26 -13.78 4.34 11.45
CA HIS A 26 -12.38 4.62 11.79
C HIS A 26 -11.77 5.77 10.96
N TYR A 27 -12.32 6.10 9.80
CA TYR A 27 -11.89 7.25 9.01
C TYR A 27 -12.61 8.53 9.46
N THR A 28 -12.07 9.18 10.49
CA THR A 28 -12.71 10.35 11.14
C THR A 28 -12.38 11.70 10.50
N LYS A 29 -11.54 11.72 9.46
CA LYS A 29 -11.01 12.95 8.81
C LYS A 29 -12.00 13.60 7.83
N GLY A 30 -13.16 12.98 7.58
CA GLY A 30 -14.18 13.51 6.68
C GLY A 30 -14.91 12.39 5.95
N ASP A 31 -15.29 12.63 4.69
CA ASP A 31 -15.89 11.59 3.85
C ASP A 31 -14.91 10.42 3.69
N TRP A 32 -15.39 9.22 4.01
CA TRP A 32 -14.63 7.98 3.97
C TRP A 32 -14.07 7.66 2.58
N HIS A 33 -14.66 8.17 1.49
CA HIS A 33 -14.12 8.03 0.14
C HIS A 33 -12.70 8.63 0.01
N ASN A 34 -12.34 9.60 0.86
CA ASN A 34 -11.00 10.20 0.87
C ASN A 34 -9.90 9.22 1.28
N ALA A 35 -10.25 8.08 1.91
CA ALA A 35 -9.32 7.01 2.22
C ALA A 35 -8.54 6.53 0.98
N TYR A 36 -9.21 6.42 -0.17
CA TYR A 36 -8.56 6.03 -1.43
C TYR A 36 -7.59 7.10 -1.94
N ASN A 37 -7.91 8.39 -1.73
CA ASN A 37 -7.04 9.50 -2.10
C ASN A 37 -5.77 9.54 -1.23
N ASP A 38 -5.91 9.27 0.07
CA ASP A 38 -4.78 9.20 1.01
C ASP A 38 -3.82 8.06 0.62
N ILE A 39 -4.35 6.87 0.29
CA ILE A 39 -3.53 5.74 -0.22
C ILE A 39 -2.87 6.11 -1.56
N ALA A 40 -3.62 6.68 -2.50
CA ALA A 40 -3.10 7.10 -3.80
C ALA A 40 -1.95 8.10 -3.65
N ALA A 41 -2.10 9.07 -2.75
CA ALA A 41 -1.09 10.09 -2.47
C ALA A 41 0.16 9.49 -1.81
N PHE A 42 0.01 8.53 -0.89
CA PHE A 42 1.14 7.81 -0.31
C PHE A 42 1.89 7.01 -1.38
N LEU A 43 1.18 6.13 -2.11
CA LEU A 43 1.78 5.26 -3.12
C LEU A 43 2.42 6.05 -4.27
N GLY A 44 1.80 7.15 -4.70
CA GLY A 44 2.35 8.04 -5.72
C GLY A 44 3.72 8.61 -5.36
N LYS A 45 3.96 8.94 -4.09
CA LYS A 45 5.28 9.39 -3.60
C LYS A 45 6.33 8.26 -3.62
N GLN A 46 5.88 7.00 -3.56
CA GLN A 46 6.73 5.81 -3.54
C GLN A 46 6.90 5.16 -4.91
N HIS A 47 6.70 5.91 -6.00
CA HIS A 47 6.84 5.41 -7.38
C HIS A 47 5.84 4.30 -7.74
N PHE A 48 4.60 4.40 -7.25
CA PHE A 48 3.49 3.56 -7.68
C PHE A 48 2.45 4.39 -8.42
N THR A 49 1.89 3.83 -9.49
CA THR A 49 0.83 4.45 -10.29
C THR A 49 -0.41 3.59 -10.28
N LEU A 50 -1.59 4.23 -10.22
CA LEU A 50 -2.86 3.53 -10.29
C LEU A 50 -3.00 2.79 -11.63
N SER A 51 -3.21 1.48 -11.56
CA SER A 51 -3.43 0.62 -12.72
C SER A 51 -4.92 0.44 -12.97
N GLN A 52 -5.63 -0.09 -11.98
CA GLN A 52 -7.09 -0.24 -12.02
C GLN A 52 -7.66 -0.41 -10.61
N GLY A 53 -8.73 0.33 -10.29
CA GLY A 53 -9.46 0.18 -9.04
C GLY A 53 -8.57 0.38 -7.81
N SER A 54 -8.34 -0.68 -7.05
CA SER A 54 -7.45 -0.70 -5.87
C SER A 54 -6.09 -1.36 -6.14
N VAL A 55 -5.65 -1.37 -7.40
CA VAL A 55 -4.37 -1.96 -7.83
C VAL A 55 -3.42 -0.89 -8.32
N TYR A 56 -2.22 -0.88 -7.76
CA TYR A 56 -1.15 0.05 -8.07
C TYR A 56 0.09 -0.72 -8.53
N ASP A 57 0.71 -0.27 -9.62
CA ASP A 57 1.93 -0.86 -10.17
C ASP A 57 3.12 0.06 -9.93
N SER A 58 4.24 -0.50 -9.47
CA SER A 58 5.48 0.24 -9.28
C SER A 58 6.06 0.66 -10.63
N THR A 59 6.62 1.87 -10.74
CA THR A 59 7.41 2.32 -11.88
C THR A 59 8.90 1.99 -11.71
N THR A 60 9.32 1.57 -10.52
CA THR A 60 10.69 1.16 -10.19
C THR A 60 10.70 -0.25 -9.60
N LYS A 61 11.85 -0.93 -9.64
CA LYS A 61 11.95 -2.30 -9.12
C LYS A 61 12.10 -2.32 -7.59
N PHE A 62 11.35 -3.19 -6.94
CA PHE A 62 11.39 -3.44 -5.49
C PHE A 62 11.79 -4.90 -5.22
N SER A 63 12.46 -5.14 -4.10
CA SER A 63 12.50 -6.46 -3.47
C SER A 63 11.23 -6.72 -2.67
N ASP A 64 10.94 -7.99 -2.34
CA ASP A 64 9.81 -8.33 -1.47
C ASP A 64 9.94 -7.68 -0.07
N ARG A 65 11.17 -7.54 0.42
CA ARG A 65 11.46 -6.87 1.69
C ARG A 65 11.14 -5.38 1.62
N GLU A 66 11.57 -4.70 0.56
CA GLU A 66 11.27 -3.27 0.37
C GLU A 66 9.76 -3.02 0.23
N LEU A 67 9.06 -3.90 -0.49
CA LEU A 67 7.61 -3.84 -0.63
C LEU A 67 6.90 -4.03 0.72
N GLY A 68 7.36 -4.99 1.53
CA GLY A 68 6.84 -5.23 2.87
C GLY A 68 7.01 -4.03 3.79
N PHE A 69 8.21 -3.45 3.83
CA PHE A 69 8.47 -2.23 4.63
C PHE A 69 7.60 -1.05 4.18
N LEU A 70 7.41 -0.86 2.88
CA LEU A 70 6.54 0.20 2.36
C LEU A 70 5.09 0.03 2.83
N ILE A 71 4.56 -1.20 2.83
CA ILE A 71 3.20 -1.49 3.32
C ILE A 71 3.08 -1.25 4.83
N GLU A 72 4.11 -1.62 5.60
CA GLU A 72 4.18 -1.36 7.04
C GLU A 72 4.20 0.16 7.32
N THR A 73 5.07 0.91 6.65
CA THR A 73 5.14 2.38 6.76
C THR A 73 3.81 3.04 6.36
N MET A 74 3.15 2.56 5.30
CA MET A 74 1.83 3.06 4.92
C MET A 74 0.80 2.86 6.04
N SER A 75 0.85 1.72 6.72
CA SER A 75 -0.05 1.37 7.81
C SER A 75 0.20 2.19 9.08
N GLU A 76 1.44 2.60 9.31
CA GLU A 76 1.84 3.48 10.41
C GLU A 76 1.44 4.95 10.13
N GLU A 77 1.61 5.44 8.90
CA GLU A 77 1.25 6.80 8.51
C GLU A 77 -0.28 6.99 8.39
N LEU A 78 -0.96 6.02 7.79
CA LEU A 78 -2.41 6.01 7.64
C LEU A 78 -3.02 5.17 8.74
N THR A 79 -3.05 5.69 9.98
CA THR A 79 -3.42 4.93 11.19
C THR A 79 -4.83 4.31 11.18
N TRP A 80 -5.73 4.77 10.31
CA TRP A 80 -7.04 4.15 10.08
C TRP A 80 -6.95 2.85 9.24
N LEU A 81 -5.92 2.70 8.41
CA LEU A 81 -5.79 1.63 7.42
C LEU A 81 -5.79 0.23 8.06
N PRO A 82 -5.06 -0.06 9.15
CA PRO A 82 -5.08 -1.39 9.78
C PRO A 82 -6.46 -1.81 10.28
N HIS A 83 -7.33 -0.86 10.64
CA HIS A 83 -8.69 -1.13 11.07
C HIS A 83 -9.65 -1.38 9.91
N CYS A 84 -9.30 -0.90 8.72
CA CYS A 84 -10.18 -0.90 7.56
C CYS A 84 -9.77 -1.88 6.46
N VAL A 85 -8.59 -2.50 6.53
CA VAL A 85 -8.11 -3.40 5.47
C VAL A 85 -8.69 -4.81 5.63
N LYS A 86 -9.39 -5.30 4.59
CA LYS A 86 -9.81 -6.71 4.49
C LYS A 86 -8.69 -7.59 3.96
N SER A 87 -7.96 -7.07 2.97
CA SER A 87 -6.77 -7.71 2.44
C SER A 87 -5.84 -6.68 1.80
N ILE A 88 -4.54 -6.93 1.90
CA ILE A 88 -3.51 -6.21 1.15
C ILE A 88 -2.47 -7.23 0.71
N ARG A 89 -2.06 -7.16 -0.56
CA ARG A 89 -1.15 -8.13 -1.17
C ARG A 89 -0.12 -7.41 -2.04
N GLY A 90 1.14 -7.77 -1.85
CA GLY A 90 2.21 -7.46 -2.79
C GLY A 90 2.39 -8.61 -3.79
N LEU A 91 2.49 -8.29 -5.08
CA LEU A 91 2.73 -9.23 -6.19
C LEU A 91 4.08 -8.94 -6.83
#